data_AF-A0AA92WDH8-F1
#
_entry.id   AF-A0AA92WDH8-F1
#
_cell.length_a   1.000
_cell.length_b   1.000
_cell.length_c   1.000
_cell.angle_alpha   90.00
_cell.angle_beta   90.00
_cell.angle_gamma   90.00
#
_symmetry.space_group_name_H-M   'P 1'
#
loop_
_entity.id
_entity.type
_entity.pdbx_description
1 polymer ?
#
loop_
_entity_poly.entity_id
_entity_poly.type
_entity_poly.pdbx_seq_one_letter_code
_entity_poly.pdbx_strand_id
1 'polypeptide(L)'
;VTINGTIAQFSCKLSVTKAIWDAKGNRAKGRSKEANEVNFALDNIKAQIAKHYQRLSDREAFVTAEMVRNAYQGIGTEYETLLRAFDKENAAFAQRVGKDRAVRTYRKYLTVRKYVAEFIKFQYKRSDMSMNELTEEFIRNFCLYLKNVIGLTQSTIWIYSIPLKHIVTAAHYNGKIQRNPFAMYHVDPDHKER
;
A
#
# COMPACT_ATOMS: atom_id res chain seq x y z
N VAL A 1 -20.00 0.03 8.32
CA VAL A 1 -19.49 -1.33 8.57
C VAL A 1 -19.34 -1.49 10.07
N THR A 2 -19.90 -2.56 10.64
CA THR A 2 -19.83 -2.84 12.08
C THR A 2 -19.32 -4.26 12.27
N ILE A 3 -18.23 -4.44 13.03
CA ILE A 3 -17.58 -5.73 13.28
C ILE A 3 -17.11 -5.74 14.73
N ASN A 4 -17.49 -6.76 15.51
CA ASN A 4 -17.07 -6.95 16.90
C ASN A 4 -17.18 -5.68 17.78
N GLY A 5 -18.27 -4.93 17.64
CA GLY A 5 -18.51 -3.68 18.38
C GLY A 5 -17.77 -2.44 17.85
N THR A 6 -16.85 -2.58 16.89
CA THR A 6 -16.19 -1.46 16.21
C THR A 6 -16.98 -1.02 14.98
N ILE A 7 -17.02 0.30 14.73
CA ILE A 7 -17.76 0.90 13.61
C ILE A 7 -16.80 1.69 12.72
N ALA A 8 -16.89 1.47 11.40
CA ALA A 8 -16.22 2.28 10.39
C ALA A 8 -17.24 2.74 9.33
N GLN A 9 -17.27 4.04 9.05
CA GLN A 9 -18.23 4.68 8.13
C GLN A 9 -17.52 5.19 6.86
N PHE A 10 -18.24 5.15 5.75
CA PHE A 10 -17.84 5.75 4.47
C PHE A 10 -19.08 6.04 3.61
N SER A 11 -18.94 6.95 2.64
CA SER A 11 -20.03 7.29 1.72
C SER A 11 -20.14 6.28 0.57
N CYS A 12 -21.36 5.81 0.29
CA CYS A 12 -21.66 4.96 -0.87
C CYS A 12 -21.64 5.73 -2.20
N LYS A 13 -21.59 7.08 -2.17
CA LYS A 13 -21.68 7.96 -3.36
C LYS A 13 -22.93 7.73 -4.22
N LEU A 14 -24.02 7.29 -3.59
CA LEU A 14 -25.34 7.12 -4.22
C LEU A 14 -26.27 8.24 -3.75
N SER A 15 -27.16 8.67 -4.63
CA SER A 15 -28.21 9.64 -4.34
C SER A 15 -29.58 8.96 -4.51
N VAL A 16 -30.53 9.33 -3.65
CA VAL A 16 -31.89 8.79 -3.68
C VAL A 16 -32.89 9.84 -3.23
N THR A 17 -34.07 9.85 -3.82
CA THR A 17 -35.16 10.73 -3.44
C THR A 17 -35.60 10.45 -2.00
N LYS A 18 -35.64 11.50 -1.16
CA LYS A 18 -35.98 11.38 0.28
C LYS A 18 -37.34 10.73 0.52
N ALA A 19 -38.32 10.96 -0.36
CA ALA A 19 -39.66 10.41 -0.24
C ALA A 19 -39.70 8.87 -0.32
N ILE A 20 -38.73 8.26 -1.02
CA ILE A 20 -38.64 6.82 -1.21
C ILE A 20 -37.55 6.16 -0.36
N TRP A 21 -36.85 6.90 0.50
CA TRP A 21 -35.86 6.31 1.40
C TRP A 21 -36.51 5.79 2.68
N ASP A 22 -36.20 4.54 3.06
CA ASP A 22 -36.50 3.97 4.37
C ASP A 22 -35.23 3.95 5.24
N ALA A 23 -35.19 4.85 6.21
CA ALA A 23 -34.07 4.97 7.14
C ALA A 23 -33.93 3.79 8.11
N LYS A 24 -35.03 3.09 8.44
CA LYS A 24 -34.97 1.91 9.31
C LYS A 24 -34.41 0.70 8.55
N GLY A 25 -34.89 0.49 7.32
CA GLY A 25 -34.40 -0.56 6.44
C GLY A 25 -33.04 -0.29 5.79
N ASN A 26 -32.57 0.96 5.81
CA ASN A 26 -31.41 1.44 5.04
C ASN A 26 -31.51 1.09 3.55
N ARG A 27 -32.70 1.28 2.97
CA ARG A 27 -33.04 0.91 1.58
C ARG A 27 -34.07 1.86 0.98
N ALA A 28 -34.18 1.88 -0.35
CA ALA A 28 -35.28 2.54 -1.02
C ALA A 28 -36.55 1.66 -0.98
N LYS A 29 -37.72 2.25 -0.68
CA LYS A 29 -39.04 1.62 -0.67
C LYS A 29 -39.73 1.76 -2.03
N GLY A 30 -40.62 0.82 -2.34
CA GLY A 30 -41.36 0.79 -3.60
C GLY A 30 -40.66 -0.01 -4.70
N ARG A 31 -41.22 0.04 -5.91
CA ARG A 31 -40.76 -0.71 -7.10
C ARG A 31 -40.37 0.20 -8.27
N SER A 32 -40.08 1.48 -7.99
CA SER A 32 -39.63 2.41 -9.03
C SER A 32 -38.27 1.97 -9.58
N LYS A 33 -37.95 2.42 -10.80
CA LYS A 33 -36.63 2.17 -11.41
C LYS A 33 -35.49 2.67 -10.51
N GLU A 34 -35.62 3.89 -9.98
CA GLU A 34 -34.68 4.48 -9.02
C GLU A 34 -34.53 3.61 -7.76
N ALA A 35 -35.63 3.13 -7.17
CA ALA A 35 -35.57 2.30 -5.98
C ALA A 35 -34.82 0.98 -6.24
N ASN A 36 -35.07 0.35 -7.38
CA ASN A 36 -34.39 -0.89 -7.77
C ASN A 36 -32.89 -0.66 -8.03
N GLU A 37 -32.53 0.40 -8.74
CA GLU A 37 -31.12 0.73 -9.04
C GLU A 37 -30.32 1.03 -7.77
N VAL A 38 -30.86 1.88 -6.87
CA VAL A 38 -30.20 2.20 -5.60
C VAL A 38 -30.06 0.96 -4.73
N ASN A 39 -31.12 0.16 -4.61
CA ASN A 39 -31.07 -1.06 -3.80
C ASN A 39 -30.08 -2.10 -4.36
N PHE A 40 -30.03 -2.28 -5.68
CA PHE A 40 -29.06 -3.15 -6.33
C PHE A 40 -27.62 -2.70 -6.07
N ALA A 41 -27.35 -1.40 -6.20
CA ALA A 41 -26.04 -0.84 -5.89
C ALA A 41 -25.67 -1.05 -4.41
N LEU A 42 -26.60 -0.83 -3.48
CA LEU A 42 -26.38 -1.09 -2.05
C LEU A 42 -26.10 -2.57 -1.76
N ASP A 43 -26.79 -3.49 -2.43
CA ASP A 43 -26.57 -4.93 -2.27
C ASP A 43 -25.20 -5.36 -2.81
N ASN A 44 -24.79 -4.81 -3.95
CA ASN A 44 -23.45 -5.02 -4.49
C ASN A 44 -22.35 -4.51 -3.53
N ILE A 45 -22.55 -3.31 -2.95
CA ILE A 45 -21.63 -2.77 -1.93
C ILE A 45 -21.53 -3.72 -0.73
N LYS A 46 -22.66 -4.20 -0.20
CA LYS A 46 -22.69 -5.16 0.91
C LYS A 46 -21.96 -6.46 0.56
N ALA A 47 -22.20 -7.01 -0.64
CA ALA A 47 -21.55 -8.24 -1.10
C ALA A 47 -20.03 -8.08 -1.19
N GLN A 48 -19.54 -6.95 -1.71
CA GLN A 48 -18.10 -6.67 -1.76
C GLN A 48 -17.49 -6.52 -0.37
N ILE A 49 -18.15 -5.80 0.55
CA ILE A 49 -17.71 -5.69 1.95
C ILE A 49 -17.58 -7.08 2.59
N ALA A 50 -18.59 -7.95 2.41
CA ALA A 50 -18.57 -9.32 2.92
C ALA A 50 -17.40 -10.13 2.33
N LYS A 51 -17.12 -9.99 1.03
CA LYS A 51 -15.98 -10.62 0.37
C LYS A 51 -14.62 -10.15 0.93
N HIS A 52 -14.48 -8.85 1.19
CA HIS A 52 -13.28 -8.31 1.83
C HIS A 52 -13.12 -8.79 3.28
N TYR A 53 -14.22 -8.84 4.03
CA TYR A 53 -14.21 -9.42 5.37
C TYR A 53 -13.76 -10.87 5.36
N GLN A 54 -14.33 -11.71 4.49
CA GLN A 54 -13.97 -13.12 4.41
C GLN A 54 -12.47 -13.29 4.12
N ARG A 55 -11.96 -12.59 3.10
CA ARG A 55 -10.52 -12.62 2.74
C ARG A 55 -9.60 -12.20 3.89
N LEU A 56 -10.02 -11.22 4.71
CA LEU A 56 -9.27 -10.79 5.88
C LEU A 56 -9.37 -11.82 7.00
N SER A 57 -10.56 -12.36 7.25
CA SER A 57 -10.80 -13.38 8.27
C SER A 57 -10.05 -14.69 8.00
N ASP A 58 -9.85 -15.04 6.73
CA ASP A 58 -9.08 -16.24 6.34
C ASP A 58 -7.57 -16.09 6.59
N ARG A 59 -7.07 -14.86 6.76
CA ARG A 59 -5.63 -14.54 6.86
C ARG A 59 -5.18 -14.00 8.21
N GLU A 60 -6.05 -13.25 8.87
CA GLU A 60 -5.74 -12.49 10.08
C GLU A 60 -6.48 -13.08 11.28
N ALA A 61 -5.79 -13.23 12.41
CA ALA A 61 -6.40 -13.74 13.65
C ALA A 61 -7.46 -12.79 14.24
N PHE A 62 -7.44 -11.52 13.85
CA PHE A 62 -8.39 -10.50 14.31
C PHE A 62 -8.72 -9.51 13.20
N VAL A 63 -10.03 -9.26 13.00
CA VAL A 63 -10.53 -8.36 11.96
C VAL A 63 -11.34 -7.23 12.60
N THR A 64 -11.00 -5.98 12.26
CA THR A 64 -11.73 -4.77 12.70
C THR A 64 -12.60 -4.19 11.57
N ALA A 65 -13.61 -3.38 11.93
CA ALA A 65 -14.41 -2.66 10.95
C ALA A 65 -13.57 -1.71 10.07
N GLU A 66 -12.50 -1.14 10.63
CA GLU A 66 -11.58 -0.27 9.90
C GLU A 66 -10.77 -1.03 8.85
N MET A 67 -10.27 -2.23 9.15
CA MET A 67 -9.57 -3.09 8.18
C MET A 67 -10.45 -3.41 6.98
N VAL A 68 -11.71 -3.77 7.21
CA VAL A 68 -12.65 -4.09 6.12
C VAL A 68 -13.02 -2.86 5.31
N ARG A 69 -13.26 -1.70 5.96
CA ARG A 69 -13.48 -0.43 5.26
C ARG A 69 -12.30 -0.11 4.36
N ASN A 70 -11.09 -0.18 4.92
CA ASN A 70 -9.85 0.15 4.22
C ASN A 70 -9.65 -0.76 3.01
N ALA A 71 -9.81 -2.08 3.18
CA ALA A 71 -9.74 -3.03 2.08
C ALA A 71 -10.80 -2.77 0.98
N TYR A 72 -12.03 -2.41 1.35
CA TYR A 72 -13.09 -2.07 0.39
C TYR A 72 -12.81 -0.76 -0.36
N GLN A 73 -12.29 0.26 0.33
CA GLN A 73 -11.96 1.56 -0.27
C GLN A 73 -10.60 1.56 -0.99
N GLY A 74 -9.85 0.46 -0.95
CA GLY A 74 -8.47 0.39 -1.43
C GLY A 74 -7.50 1.28 -0.64
N ILE A 75 -7.84 1.61 0.61
CA ILE A 75 -7.00 2.39 1.53
C ILE A 75 -6.05 1.43 2.24
N GLY A 76 -4.76 1.64 2.05
CA GLY A 76 -3.74 0.69 2.44
C GLY A 76 -3.58 0.48 3.96
N THR A 77 -3.58 -0.76 4.44
CA THR A 77 -3.00 -1.18 5.73
C THR A 77 -1.49 -0.89 5.80
N GLU A 78 -0.84 -1.06 6.96
CA GLU A 78 0.54 -0.60 7.24
C GLU A 78 1.63 -1.03 6.23
N TYR A 79 1.44 -2.14 5.52
CA TYR A 79 2.37 -2.65 4.50
C TYR A 79 1.73 -2.77 3.11
N GLU A 80 0.56 -2.17 2.90
CA GLU A 80 -0.15 -2.30 1.62
C GLU A 80 0.47 -1.43 0.53
N THR A 81 1.12 -0.32 0.92
CA THR A 81 1.86 0.55 0.02
C THR A 81 3.35 0.59 0.34
N LEU A 82 4.17 0.79 -0.70
CA LEU A 82 5.61 0.79 -0.62
C LEU A 82 6.12 1.90 0.32
N LEU A 83 5.57 3.11 0.20
CA LEU A 83 6.06 4.23 0.98
C LEU A 83 5.67 4.12 2.46
N ARG A 84 4.50 3.56 2.77
CA ARG A 84 4.08 3.31 4.16
C ARG A 84 4.94 2.25 4.84
N ALA A 85 5.32 1.20 4.12
CA ALA A 85 6.26 0.20 4.62
C ALA A 85 7.65 0.80 4.89
N PHE A 86 8.13 1.68 4.01
CA PHE A 86 9.35 2.46 4.27
C PHE A 86 9.23 3.29 5.55
N ASP A 87 8.14 4.01 5.74
CA ASP A 87 7.95 4.89 6.90
C ASP A 87 7.91 4.07 8.21
N LYS A 88 7.28 2.89 8.20
CA LYS A 88 7.27 1.97 9.33
C LYS A 88 8.66 1.42 9.67
N GLU A 89 9.39 0.91 8.68
CA GLU A 89 10.74 0.39 8.88
C GLU A 89 11.70 1.51 9.33
N ASN A 90 11.56 2.72 8.80
CA ASN A 90 12.33 3.88 9.23
C ASN A 90 12.04 4.26 10.69
N ALA A 91 10.78 4.22 11.11
CA ALA A 91 10.41 4.48 12.50
C ALA A 91 11.02 3.44 13.46
N ALA A 92 10.97 2.15 13.10
CA ALA A 92 11.61 1.09 13.88
C ALA A 92 13.15 1.23 13.88
N PHE A 93 13.74 1.58 12.74
CA PHE A 93 15.18 1.82 12.61
C PHE A 93 15.63 2.98 13.52
N ALA A 94 14.88 4.09 13.54
CA ALA A 94 15.18 5.27 14.34
C ALA A 94 15.33 4.96 15.84
N GLN A 95 14.47 4.10 16.39
CA GLN A 95 14.52 3.69 17.81
C GLN A 95 15.78 2.90 18.21
N ARG A 96 16.48 2.37 17.21
CA ARG A 96 17.69 1.54 17.32
C ARG A 96 18.97 2.30 16.99
N VAL A 97 18.86 3.52 16.47
CA VAL A 97 20.01 4.35 16.14
C VAL A 97 20.80 4.67 17.41
N GLY A 98 22.12 4.49 17.37
CA GLY A 98 23.01 4.71 18.50
C GLY A 98 23.06 3.55 19.51
N LYS A 99 22.25 2.51 19.31
CA LYS A 99 22.31 1.26 20.09
C LYS A 99 23.03 0.19 19.27
N ASP A 100 22.37 -0.27 18.21
CA ASP A 100 22.87 -1.33 17.34
C ASP A 100 22.74 -0.98 15.85
N ARG A 101 22.29 0.24 15.55
CA ARG A 101 22.24 0.79 14.19
C ARG A 101 23.01 2.11 14.08
N ALA A 102 23.75 2.27 12.98
CA ALA A 102 24.48 3.48 12.68
C ALA A 102 23.58 4.59 12.12
N VAL A 103 23.79 5.83 12.57
CA VAL A 103 23.08 7.05 12.08
C VAL A 103 23.22 7.21 10.57
N ARG A 104 24.41 6.93 10.02
CA ARG A 104 24.68 7.02 8.57
C ARG A 104 23.77 6.09 7.77
N THR A 105 23.54 4.87 8.26
CA THR A 105 22.65 3.91 7.62
C THR A 105 21.20 4.38 7.70
N TYR A 106 20.76 4.94 8.83
CA TYR A 106 19.43 5.53 8.95
C TYR A 106 19.19 6.67 7.95
N ARG A 107 20.14 7.61 7.85
CA ARG A 107 20.06 8.72 6.87
C ARG A 107 19.93 8.20 5.44
N LYS A 108 20.68 7.15 5.09
CA LYS A 108 20.55 6.50 3.78
C LYS A 108 19.12 6.00 3.53
N TYR A 109 18.48 5.36 4.50
CA TYR A 109 17.10 4.88 4.35
C TYR A 109 16.11 6.03 4.13
N LEU A 110 16.27 7.15 4.84
CA LEU A 110 15.47 8.36 4.61
C LEU A 110 15.66 8.93 3.20
N THR A 111 16.91 9.00 2.73
CA THR A 111 17.23 9.46 1.37
C THR A 111 16.60 8.57 0.31
N VAL A 112 16.74 7.24 0.44
CA VAL A 112 16.14 6.30 -0.52
C VAL A 112 14.62 6.40 -0.50
N ARG A 113 13.98 6.50 0.67
CA ARG A 113 12.53 6.71 0.79
C ARG A 113 12.07 7.95 0.03
N LYS A 114 12.81 9.06 0.13
CA LYS A 114 12.54 10.30 -0.60
C LYS A 114 12.62 10.06 -2.11
N TYR A 115 13.71 9.46 -2.59
CA TYR A 115 13.88 9.20 -4.03
C TYR A 115 12.85 8.23 -4.58
N VAL A 116 12.44 7.20 -3.82
CA VAL A 116 11.36 6.31 -4.25
C VAL A 116 10.05 7.10 -4.39
N ALA A 117 9.74 8.03 -3.49
CA ALA A 117 8.55 8.88 -3.60
C ALA A 117 8.59 9.78 -4.84
N GLU A 118 9.73 10.41 -5.08
CA GLU A 118 9.95 11.28 -6.25
C GLU A 118 9.88 10.47 -7.56
N PHE A 119 10.47 9.29 -7.58
CA PHE A 119 10.38 8.35 -8.70
C PHE A 119 8.94 7.93 -8.99
N ILE A 120 8.17 7.54 -7.98
CA ILE A 120 6.76 7.13 -8.15
C ILE A 120 5.95 8.26 -8.77
N LYS A 121 6.14 9.49 -8.27
CA LYS A 121 5.49 10.69 -8.83
C LYS A 121 5.96 10.97 -10.26
N PHE A 122 7.24 10.83 -10.54
CA PHE A 122 7.83 11.09 -11.84
C PHE A 122 7.33 10.10 -12.91
N GLN A 123 7.44 8.80 -12.64
CA GLN A 123 7.21 7.72 -13.60
C GLN A 123 5.72 7.35 -13.70
N TYR A 124 5.04 7.20 -12.57
CA TYR A 124 3.67 6.66 -12.52
C TYR A 124 2.60 7.72 -12.30
N LYS A 125 2.99 8.98 -12.04
CA LYS A 125 2.08 10.10 -11.71
C LYS A 125 1.16 9.81 -10.51
N ARG A 126 1.65 8.99 -9.56
CA ARG A 126 0.93 8.61 -8.34
C ARG A 126 1.66 9.14 -7.11
N SER A 127 0.97 9.22 -5.98
CA SER A 127 1.57 9.58 -4.69
C SER A 127 2.27 8.41 -4.00
N ASP A 128 1.87 7.17 -4.31
CA ASP A 128 2.35 5.92 -3.73
C ASP A 128 2.03 4.74 -4.67
N MET A 129 2.56 3.56 -4.36
CA MET A 129 2.33 2.30 -5.08
C MET A 129 2.05 1.16 -4.10
N SER A 130 1.13 0.27 -4.46
CA SER A 130 0.86 -0.95 -3.71
C SER A 130 2.05 -1.92 -3.75
N MET A 131 2.33 -2.59 -2.65
CA MET A 131 3.38 -3.63 -2.63
C MET A 131 3.10 -4.78 -3.59
N ASN A 132 1.82 -5.09 -3.86
CA ASN A 132 1.43 -6.18 -4.75
C ASN A 132 1.58 -5.84 -6.24
N GLU A 133 1.72 -4.56 -6.60
CA GLU A 133 1.91 -4.13 -8.00
C GLU A 133 3.39 -3.97 -8.37
N LEU A 134 4.31 -4.16 -7.41
CA LEU A 134 5.73 -4.09 -7.65
C LEU A 134 6.20 -5.28 -8.50
N THR A 135 6.97 -4.97 -9.53
CA THR A 135 7.60 -5.94 -10.43
C THR A 135 9.10 -5.77 -10.43
N GLU A 136 9.84 -6.73 -10.98
CA GLU A 136 11.29 -6.58 -11.15
C GLU A 136 11.66 -5.39 -12.07
N GLU A 137 10.75 -4.98 -12.96
CA GLU A 137 10.93 -3.79 -13.78
C GLU A 137 10.90 -2.50 -12.95
N PHE A 138 10.12 -2.45 -11.88
CA PHE A 138 10.07 -1.29 -10.99
C PHE A 138 11.46 -0.93 -10.44
N ILE A 139 12.21 -1.92 -9.95
CA ILE A 139 13.53 -1.66 -9.37
C ILE A 139 14.58 -1.34 -10.45
N ARG A 140 14.46 -1.92 -11.66
CA ARG A 140 15.26 -1.51 -12.83
C ARG A 140 15.02 -0.04 -13.19
N ASN A 141 13.75 0.34 -13.35
CA ASN A 141 13.35 1.71 -13.70
C ASN A 141 13.73 2.71 -12.60
N PHE A 142 13.66 2.31 -11.32
CA PHE A 142 14.14 3.12 -10.22
C PHE A 142 15.66 3.37 -10.31
N CYS A 143 16.46 2.34 -10.60
CA CYS A 143 17.91 2.51 -10.78
C CYS A 143 18.25 3.41 -11.98
N LEU A 144 17.52 3.26 -13.09
CA LEU A 144 17.65 4.15 -14.26
C LEU A 144 17.26 5.59 -13.94
N TYR A 145 16.22 5.80 -13.14
CA TYR A 145 15.83 7.13 -12.65
C TYR A 145 16.94 7.77 -11.80
N LEU A 146 17.52 7.01 -10.87
CA LEU A 146 18.66 7.49 -10.07
C LEU A 146 19.88 7.85 -10.93
N LYS A 147 20.12 7.11 -12.02
CA LYS A 147 21.21 7.39 -12.96
C LYS A 147 20.95 8.63 -13.81
N ASN A 148 19.82 8.64 -14.52
CA ASN A 148 19.57 9.58 -15.62
C ASN A 148 18.93 10.89 -15.16
N VAL A 149 18.14 10.85 -14.08
CA VAL A 149 17.41 12.03 -13.58
C VAL A 149 18.11 12.64 -12.37
N ILE A 150 18.53 11.80 -11.41
CA ILE A 150 19.24 12.30 -10.21
C ILE A 150 20.75 12.47 -10.47
N GLY A 151 21.32 11.77 -11.46
CA GLY A 151 22.74 11.89 -11.81
C GLY A 151 23.68 11.15 -10.88
N LEU A 152 23.24 10.08 -10.21
CA LEU A 152 24.06 9.33 -9.26
C LEU A 152 25.06 8.39 -9.95
N THR A 153 26.19 8.13 -9.28
CA THR A 153 27.19 7.15 -9.73
C THR A 153 26.67 5.72 -9.54
N GLN A 154 27.18 4.77 -10.35
CA GLN A 154 26.76 3.37 -10.31
C GLN A 154 26.95 2.75 -8.91
N SER A 155 28.08 3.02 -8.25
CA SER A 155 28.32 2.56 -6.87
C SER A 155 27.30 3.13 -5.88
N THR A 156 26.84 4.37 -6.06
CA THR A 156 25.80 4.96 -5.20
C THR A 156 24.44 4.34 -5.47
N ILE A 157 24.09 4.11 -6.74
CA ILE A 157 22.85 3.44 -7.15
C ILE A 157 22.78 2.04 -6.55
N TRP A 158 23.88 1.29 -6.60
CA TRP A 158 23.99 0.00 -5.91
C TRP A 158 23.68 0.11 -4.42
N ILE A 159 24.30 1.06 -3.72
CA ILE A 159 24.06 1.28 -2.28
C ILE A 159 22.60 1.68 -1.99
N TYR A 160 21.97 2.42 -2.91
CA TYR A 160 20.60 2.94 -2.75
C TYR A 160 19.51 1.96 -3.20
N SER A 161 19.85 0.93 -3.97
CA SER A 161 18.92 -0.17 -4.27
C SER A 161 18.72 -1.09 -3.04
N ILE A 162 19.72 -1.18 -2.16
CA ILE A 162 19.70 -2.06 -0.98
C ILE A 162 18.52 -1.77 -0.04
N PRO A 163 18.24 -0.52 0.42
CA PRO A 163 17.09 -0.26 1.27
C PRO A 163 15.76 -0.64 0.61
N LEU A 164 15.56 -0.29 -0.65
CA LEU A 164 14.35 -0.67 -1.39
C LEU A 164 14.18 -2.19 -1.45
N LYS A 165 15.26 -2.92 -1.78
CA LYS A 165 15.26 -4.38 -1.80
C LYS A 165 14.96 -4.96 -0.42
N HIS A 166 15.54 -4.39 0.64
CA HIS A 166 15.31 -4.82 2.01
C HIS A 166 13.84 -4.64 2.45
N ILE A 167 13.23 -3.48 2.20
CA ILE A 167 11.82 -3.21 2.55
C ILE A 167 10.89 -4.25 1.90
N VAL A 168 11.03 -4.48 0.61
CA VAL A 168 10.18 -5.41 -0.14
C VAL A 168 10.43 -6.87 0.27
N THR A 169 11.69 -7.21 0.54
CA THR A 169 12.06 -8.55 1.04
C THR A 169 11.50 -8.80 2.44
N ALA A 170 11.56 -7.81 3.34
CA ALA A 170 10.98 -7.90 4.68
C ALA A 170 9.45 -8.05 4.61
N ALA A 171 8.78 -7.30 3.73
CA ALA A 171 7.35 -7.44 3.51
C ALA A 171 6.98 -8.87 3.03
N HIS A 172 7.80 -9.49 2.18
CA HIS A 172 7.59 -10.87 1.76
C HIS A 172 7.75 -11.87 2.90
N TYR A 173 8.87 -11.80 3.64
CA TYR A 173 9.12 -12.74 4.74
C TYR A 173 8.11 -12.61 5.89
N ASN A 174 7.55 -11.42 6.10
CA ASN A 174 6.48 -11.18 7.06
C ASN A 174 5.08 -11.54 6.53
N GLY A 175 4.98 -12.20 5.38
CA GLY A 175 3.72 -12.65 4.78
C GLY A 175 2.82 -11.51 4.26
N LYS A 176 3.35 -10.28 4.13
CA LYS A 176 2.59 -9.10 3.68
C LYS A 176 2.45 -9.04 2.16
N ILE A 177 3.38 -9.66 1.42
CA ILE A 177 3.25 -9.94 -0.01
C ILE A 177 3.55 -11.41 -0.31
N GLN A 178 2.80 -11.97 -1.26
CA GLN A 178 2.90 -13.39 -1.62
C GLN A 178 4.24 -13.73 -2.30
N ARG A 179 4.79 -12.81 -3.09
CA ARG A 179 6.04 -13.00 -3.84
C ARG A 179 6.94 -11.79 -3.62
N ASN A 180 8.25 -12.03 -3.51
CA ASN A 180 9.25 -10.96 -3.61
C ASN A 180 9.56 -10.68 -5.10
N PRO A 181 9.16 -9.53 -5.66
CA PRO A 181 9.41 -9.20 -7.07
C PRO A 181 10.89 -8.88 -7.36
N PHE A 182 11.71 -8.63 -6.34
CA PHE A 182 13.12 -8.26 -6.50
C PHE A 182 14.09 -9.42 -6.21
N ALA A 183 13.58 -10.64 -5.99
CA ALA A 183 14.39 -11.78 -5.59
C ALA A 183 15.57 -12.05 -6.54
N MET A 184 15.30 -12.02 -7.85
CA MET A 184 16.29 -12.27 -8.91
C MET A 184 17.01 -11.01 -9.40
N TYR A 185 16.68 -9.83 -8.84
CA TYR A 185 17.28 -8.58 -9.29
C TYR A 185 18.64 -8.36 -8.64
N HIS A 186 19.66 -8.14 -9.46
CA HIS A 186 21.01 -7.82 -9.03
C HIS A 186 21.48 -6.51 -9.66
N VAL A 187 22.15 -5.70 -8.84
CA VAL A 187 22.94 -4.56 -9.28
C VAL A 187 24.34 -4.89 -8.82
N ASP A 188 25.33 -4.68 -9.68
CA ASP A 188 26.72 -4.83 -9.30
C ASP A 188 27.34 -3.47 -9.01
N PRO A 189 28.22 -3.38 -7.98
CA PRO A 189 29.02 -2.19 -7.78
C PRO A 189 29.97 -2.04 -8.97
N ASP A 190 30.11 -0.81 -9.47
CA ASP A 190 31.19 -0.51 -10.42
C ASP A 190 32.53 -0.71 -9.69
N HIS A 191 33.29 -1.72 -10.10
CA HIS A 191 34.68 -1.85 -9.71
C HIS A 191 35.48 -0.90 -10.58
N LYS A 192 35.88 0.26 -10.03
CA LYS A 192 37.03 0.97 -10.60
C LYS A 192 38.25 0.08 -10.35
N GLU A 193 38.83 -0.48 -11.40
CA GLU A 193 40.18 -1.03 -11.34
C GLU A 193 41.08 0.02 -10.69
N ARG A 194 41.74 -0.39 -9.61
CA ARG A 194 42.62 0.46 -8.81
C ARG A 194 43.97 0.63 -9.49
#